data_AF-A0A6J8AAZ0-F1
#
_entry.id   AF-A0A6J8AAZ0-F1
#
_cell.length_a   1.000
_cell.length_b   1.000
_cell.length_c   1.000
_cell.angle_alpha   90.00
_cell.angle_beta   90.00
_cell.angle_gamma   90.00
#
_symmetry.space_group_name_H-M   'P 1'
#
loop_
_entity.id
_entity.type
_entity.pdbx_description
1 polymer ?
#
loop_
_entity_poly.entity_id
_entity_poly.type
_entity_poly.pdbx_seq_one_letter_code
_entity_poly.pdbx_strand_id
1 'polypeptide(L)'
;MRVEQKEKKENEITEVQKNIASNKQHAPELQTFLTMKDIENDIAVEEKFIQSITTSDSTNQVNISCQINTCLLQAYRSLRKLISVLVYGIFAIRNEEQTSPDYGKIIVLKSDGSKDFEISKIGSTFDVVFIGDDSIAVTSGNSKTINIIDLEKQKLKKSIKVDSHNYGTVYKDGHMIYCVREKGLHMIDLSDDSITNVINNKLSSFAYVTTFGDKLFYTNRDNDSVTCCDYHGNILWTFCDTSVLMHPFGISVDNDGNVFVVGGDTHNVVVISPDGQRCRQLLSSKHGLNYPQVLHYDTSTNNLLVAN
;
A
#
# COMPACT_ATOMS: atom_id res chain seq x y z
N MET A 1 -11.45 -52.01 9.66
CA MET A 1 -10.71 -51.33 10.76
C MET A 1 -9.67 -50.30 10.30
N ARG A 2 -8.52 -50.65 9.68
CA ARG A 2 -7.50 -49.64 9.29
C ARG A 2 -7.93 -48.71 8.14
N VAL A 3 -8.73 -49.21 7.19
CA VAL A 3 -9.24 -48.44 6.04
C VAL A 3 -10.32 -47.45 6.51
N GLU A 4 -11.27 -47.89 7.34
CA GLU A 4 -12.32 -47.04 7.91
C GLU A 4 -11.76 -45.93 8.82
N GLN A 5 -10.68 -46.20 9.57
CA GLN A 5 -9.98 -45.17 10.35
C GLN A 5 -9.26 -44.14 9.47
N LYS A 6 -8.82 -44.54 8.27
CA LYS A 6 -8.19 -43.65 7.30
C LYS A 6 -9.22 -42.74 6.64
N GLU A 7 -10.33 -43.30 6.16
CA GLU A 7 -11.44 -42.52 5.59
C GLU A 7 -12.02 -41.52 6.59
N LYS A 8 -12.17 -41.92 7.87
CA LYS A 8 -12.64 -41.01 8.92
C LYS A 8 -11.70 -39.81 9.09
N LYS A 9 -10.39 -40.05 9.11
CA LYS A 9 -9.39 -38.98 9.21
C LYS A 9 -9.34 -38.10 7.95
N GLU A 10 -9.53 -38.66 6.76
CA GLU A 10 -9.59 -37.90 5.51
C GLU A 10 -10.80 -36.96 5.47
N ASN A 11 -11.94 -37.42 5.98
CA ASN A 11 -13.13 -36.59 6.14
C ASN A 11 -12.92 -35.47 7.16
N GLU A 12 -12.32 -35.77 8.33
CA GLU A 12 -11.98 -34.75 9.35
C GLU A 12 -11.00 -33.69 8.79
N ILE A 13 -9.98 -34.10 8.01
CA ILE A 13 -9.04 -33.18 7.36
C ILE A 13 -9.76 -32.29 6.34
N THR A 14 -10.67 -32.86 5.55
CA THR A 14 -11.44 -32.11 4.54
C THR A 14 -12.35 -31.06 5.20
N GLU A 15 -12.97 -31.41 6.33
CA GLU A 15 -13.80 -30.49 7.11
C GLU A 15 -12.98 -29.35 7.72
N VAL A 16 -11.79 -29.66 8.28
CA VAL A 16 -10.86 -28.64 8.79
C VAL A 16 -10.37 -27.72 7.66
N GLN A 17 -10.06 -28.26 6.48
CA GLN A 17 -9.65 -27.46 5.32
C GLN A 17 -10.77 -26.51 4.86
N LYS A 18 -12.02 -26.97 4.87
CA LYS A 18 -13.19 -26.14 4.55
C LYS A 18 -13.37 -25.01 5.57
N ASN A 19 -13.20 -25.31 6.85
CA ASN A 19 -13.27 -24.30 7.92
C ASN A 19 -12.12 -23.29 7.83
N ILE A 20 -10.91 -23.73 7.49
CA ILE A 20 -9.77 -22.83 7.23
C ILE A 20 -10.06 -21.92 6.03
N ALA A 21 -10.61 -22.46 4.94
CA ALA A 21 -10.97 -21.67 3.76
C ALA A 21 -12.06 -20.63 4.08
N SER A 22 -13.09 -21.01 4.83
CA SER A 22 -14.13 -20.09 5.31
C SER A 22 -13.56 -19.03 6.24
N ASN A 23 -12.67 -19.39 7.17
CA ASN A 23 -11.99 -18.43 8.04
C ASN A 23 -11.07 -17.49 7.26
N LYS A 24 -10.36 -17.96 6.23
CA LYS A 24 -9.58 -17.11 5.33
C LYS A 24 -10.46 -16.13 4.55
N GLN A 25 -11.64 -16.57 4.12
CA GLN A 25 -12.61 -15.71 3.43
C GLN A 25 -13.09 -14.56 4.33
N HIS A 26 -13.28 -14.81 5.62
CA HIS A 26 -13.70 -13.82 6.62
C HIS A 26 -12.54 -13.14 7.36
N ALA A 27 -11.29 -13.51 7.10
CA ALA A 27 -10.12 -12.96 7.78
C ALA A 27 -10.00 -11.42 7.66
N PRO A 28 -10.35 -10.77 6.54
CA PRO A 28 -10.32 -9.31 6.45
C PRO A 28 -11.38 -8.62 7.31
N GLU A 29 -12.59 -9.20 7.37
CA GLU A 29 -13.67 -8.74 8.26
C GLU A 29 -13.26 -8.94 9.72
N LEU A 30 -12.58 -10.04 10.03
CA LEU A 30 -12.05 -10.33 11.36
C LEU A 30 -10.91 -9.38 11.73
N GLN A 31 -10.00 -9.05 10.80
CA GLN A 31 -8.91 -8.11 11.03
C GLN A 31 -9.44 -6.69 11.22
N THR A 32 -10.44 -6.29 10.43
CA THR A 32 -11.18 -5.04 10.62
C THR A 32 -11.86 -5.01 11.98
N PHE A 33 -12.54 -6.09 12.36
CA PHE A 33 -13.18 -6.23 13.67
C PHE A 33 -12.18 -6.19 14.84
N LEU A 34 -11.03 -6.86 14.73
CA LEU A 34 -9.97 -6.83 15.74
C LEU A 34 -9.39 -5.42 15.88
N THR A 35 -9.13 -4.76 14.75
CA THR A 35 -8.66 -3.37 14.73
C THR A 35 -9.70 -2.42 15.36
N MET A 36 -10.99 -2.61 15.06
CA MET A 36 -12.08 -1.87 15.69
C MET A 36 -12.13 -2.11 17.20
N LYS A 37 -11.95 -3.36 17.64
CA LYS A 37 -11.95 -3.73 19.06
C LYS A 37 -10.76 -3.16 19.83
N ASP A 38 -9.59 -3.09 19.20
CA ASP A 38 -8.41 -2.44 19.78
C ASP A 38 -8.62 -0.93 19.90
N ILE A 39 -9.22 -0.29 18.89
CA ILE A 39 -9.60 1.13 18.94
C ILE A 39 -10.66 1.38 20.03
N GLU A 40 -11.68 0.51 20.16
CA GLU A 40 -12.68 0.59 21.23
C GLU A 40 -12.02 0.51 22.62
N ASN A 41 -11.02 -0.36 22.78
CA ASN A 41 -10.25 -0.47 24.02
C ASN A 41 -9.44 0.80 24.30
N ASP A 42 -8.76 1.35 23.29
CA ASP A 42 -8.00 2.60 23.42
C ASP A 42 -8.92 3.76 23.84
N ILE A 43 -10.08 3.89 23.20
CA ILE A 43 -11.10 4.88 23.56
C ILE A 43 -11.59 4.65 25.00
N ALA A 44 -11.86 3.41 25.40
CA ALA A 44 -12.32 3.10 26.75
C ALA A 44 -11.27 3.39 27.84
N VAL A 45 -9.98 3.23 27.52
CA VAL A 45 -8.87 3.61 28.42
C VAL A 45 -8.81 5.11 28.59
N GLU A 46 -8.93 5.86 27.49
CA GLU A 46 -8.93 7.32 27.50
C GLU A 46 -10.16 7.89 28.23
N GLU A 47 -11.35 7.33 28.05
CA GLU A 47 -12.57 7.71 28.78
C GLU A 47 -12.40 7.55 30.30
N LYS A 48 -11.84 6.41 30.75
CA LYS A 48 -11.56 6.17 32.17
C LYS A 48 -10.55 7.18 32.74
N PHE A 49 -9.54 7.53 31.96
CA PHE A 49 -8.55 8.52 32.37
C PHE A 49 -9.16 9.92 32.49
N ILE A 50 -10.01 10.34 31.54
CA ILE A 50 -10.77 11.60 31.61
C ILE A 50 -11.66 11.62 32.86
N GLN A 51 -12.36 10.52 33.17
CA GLN A 51 -13.15 10.40 34.39
C GLN A 51 -12.31 10.50 35.67
N SER A 52 -11.08 9.98 35.66
CA SER A 52 -10.17 10.08 36.80
C SER A 52 -9.66 11.51 37.04
N ILE A 53 -9.47 12.30 35.96
CA ILE A 53 -9.08 13.70 36.05
C ILE A 53 -10.21 14.55 36.62
N THR A 54 -11.44 14.35 36.14
CA THR A 54 -12.61 15.13 36.58
C THR A 54 -13.04 14.83 38.01
N THR A 55 -12.58 13.71 38.58
CA THR A 55 -12.85 13.29 39.96
C THR A 55 -11.69 13.54 40.92
N SER A 56 -10.51 13.91 40.43
CA SER A 56 -9.34 14.20 41.27
C SER A 56 -9.32 15.67 41.76
N ASP A 57 -9.41 15.87 43.07
CA ASP A 57 -9.60 17.17 43.70
C ASP A 57 -8.31 18.00 43.87
N SER A 58 -7.27 17.77 43.06
CA SER A 58 -5.97 18.41 43.29
C SER A 58 -5.13 18.60 42.02
N THR A 59 -5.36 19.71 41.31
CA THR A 59 -4.33 20.61 40.74
C THR A 59 -5.00 21.78 40.00
N ASN A 60 -4.27 22.90 39.85
CA ASN A 60 -4.77 24.15 39.26
C ASN A 60 -5.51 23.94 37.93
N GLN A 61 -6.62 24.66 37.74
CA GLN A 61 -7.59 24.52 36.65
C GLN A 61 -6.97 24.50 35.24
N VAL A 62 -5.82 25.18 35.07
CA VAL A 62 -5.04 25.20 33.81
C VAL A 62 -4.41 23.84 33.48
N ASN A 63 -3.91 23.11 34.48
CA ASN A 63 -3.26 21.81 34.27
C ASN A 63 -4.29 20.75 33.89
N ILE A 64 -5.44 20.75 34.59
CA ILE A 64 -6.60 19.90 34.27
C ILE A 64 -7.07 20.14 32.84
N SER A 65 -7.22 21.42 32.42
CA SER A 65 -7.62 21.76 31.05
C SER A 65 -6.60 21.28 30.00
N CYS A 66 -5.30 21.37 30.29
CA CYS A 66 -4.24 20.88 29.40
C CYS A 66 -4.29 19.35 29.24
N GLN A 67 -4.47 18.62 30.35
CA GLN A 67 -4.59 17.16 30.34
C GLN A 67 -5.82 16.69 29.56
N ILE A 68 -6.99 17.31 29.79
CA ILE A 68 -8.23 17.01 29.06
C ILE A 68 -8.05 17.26 27.56
N ASN A 69 -7.46 18.40 27.17
CA ASN A 69 -7.22 18.71 25.75
C ASN A 69 -6.28 17.69 25.10
N THR A 70 -5.25 17.24 25.83
CA THR A 70 -4.30 16.22 25.34
C THR A 70 -4.99 14.88 25.10
N CYS A 71 -5.87 14.46 26.01
CA CYS A 71 -6.63 13.21 25.86
C CYS A 71 -7.68 13.30 24.75
N LEU A 72 -8.38 14.43 24.62
CA LEU A 72 -9.31 14.65 23.50
C LEU A 72 -8.57 14.59 22.15
N LEU A 73 -7.34 15.12 22.08
CA LEU A 73 -6.49 15.02 20.90
C LEU A 73 -6.08 13.56 20.59
N GLN A 74 -5.81 12.74 21.60
CA GLN A 74 -5.50 11.32 21.43
C GLN A 74 -6.73 10.52 20.96
N ALA A 75 -7.89 10.72 21.58
CA ALA A 75 -9.15 10.12 21.17
C ALA A 75 -9.51 10.49 19.73
N TYR A 76 -9.32 11.75 19.36
CA TYR A 76 -9.56 12.23 17.99
C TYR A 76 -8.62 11.58 16.97
N ARG A 77 -7.35 11.31 17.34
CA ARG A 77 -6.41 10.56 16.49
C ARG A 77 -6.82 9.10 16.34
N SER A 78 -7.28 8.45 17.42
CA SER A 78 -7.77 7.06 17.38
C SER A 78 -9.06 6.93 16.55
N LEU A 79 -9.99 7.87 16.67
CA LEU A 79 -11.17 7.99 15.81
C LEU A 79 -10.79 8.30 14.35
N ARG A 80 -9.74 9.09 14.11
CA ARG A 80 -9.23 9.30 12.74
C ARG A 80 -8.56 8.08 12.14
N LYS A 81 -7.89 7.23 12.94
CA LYS A 81 -7.43 5.93 12.44
C LYS A 81 -8.60 5.12 11.89
N LEU A 82 -9.76 5.17 12.55
CA LEU A 82 -11.02 4.57 12.07
C LEU A 82 -11.46 5.13 10.70
N ILE A 83 -11.26 6.44 10.45
CA ILE A 83 -11.57 7.10 9.17
C ILE A 83 -10.50 6.80 8.11
N SER A 84 -9.23 6.65 8.48
CA SER A 84 -8.16 6.24 7.56
C SER A 84 -8.32 4.78 7.11
N VAL A 85 -8.90 3.92 7.95
CA VAL A 85 -9.36 2.57 7.58
C VAL A 85 -10.50 2.64 6.54
N LEU A 86 -11.17 3.79 6.41
CA LEU A 86 -12.21 4.05 5.41
C LEU A 86 -11.69 4.75 4.14
N VAL A 87 -10.37 4.90 3.97
CA VAL A 87 -9.73 5.39 2.74
C VAL A 87 -9.14 4.20 1.98
N TYR A 88 -9.71 3.90 0.81
CA TYR A 88 -9.54 2.60 0.13
C TYR A 88 -8.53 2.62 -1.01
N GLY A 89 -8.07 3.82 -1.37
CA GLY A 89 -7.10 3.99 -2.41
C GLY A 89 -6.69 5.45 -2.50
N ILE A 90 -5.38 5.66 -2.57
CA ILE A 90 -4.79 6.95 -2.91
C ILE A 90 -4.08 6.73 -4.23
N PHE A 91 -4.47 7.50 -5.24
CA PHE A 91 -3.90 7.39 -6.58
C PHE A 91 -3.28 8.72 -6.98
N ALA A 92 -2.04 8.66 -7.45
CA ALA A 92 -1.43 9.77 -8.17
C ALA A 92 -1.90 9.68 -9.62
N ILE A 93 -2.61 10.71 -10.08
CA ILE A 93 -3.05 10.80 -11.48
C ILE A 93 -2.16 11.81 -12.19
N ARG A 94 -1.58 11.37 -13.29
CA ARG A 94 -0.83 12.21 -14.21
C ARG A 94 -1.72 12.55 -15.41
N ASN A 95 -1.78 13.82 -15.77
CA ASN A 95 -2.44 14.25 -16.99
C ASN A 95 -1.37 14.46 -18.07
N GLU A 96 -1.19 13.48 -18.96
CA GLU A 96 -0.11 13.51 -19.96
C GLU A 96 -0.30 14.59 -21.04
N GLU A 97 -1.52 15.11 -21.21
CA GLU A 97 -1.83 16.14 -22.21
C GLU A 97 -1.37 17.56 -21.81
N GLN A 98 -0.91 17.78 -20.57
CA GLN A 98 -0.49 19.11 -20.10
C GLN A 98 1.02 19.27 -20.03
N THR A 99 1.55 20.30 -20.70
CA THR A 99 2.97 20.69 -20.71
C THR A 99 3.37 21.62 -19.55
N SER A 100 2.45 21.92 -18.63
CA SER A 100 2.69 22.80 -17.47
C SER A 100 3.40 22.05 -16.33
N PRO A 101 4.35 22.62 -15.59
CA PRO A 101 5.06 21.92 -14.50
C PRO A 101 4.17 21.42 -13.33
N ASP A 102 2.91 21.87 -13.22
CA ASP A 102 2.01 21.65 -12.08
C ASP A 102 0.78 20.76 -12.37
N TYR A 103 0.89 19.74 -13.23
CA TYR A 103 -0.28 18.91 -13.64
C TYR A 103 -0.65 17.72 -12.74
N GLY A 104 0.16 17.37 -11.74
CA GLY A 104 -0.13 16.20 -10.89
C GLY A 104 -1.25 16.45 -9.88
N LYS A 105 -2.10 15.43 -9.72
CA LYS A 105 -3.20 15.41 -8.78
C LYS A 105 -3.16 14.14 -7.97
N ILE A 106 -3.60 14.23 -6.72
CA ILE A 106 -3.84 13.08 -5.87
C ILE A 106 -5.32 12.98 -5.63
N ILE A 107 -5.89 11.83 -5.93
CA ILE A 107 -7.29 11.52 -5.67
C ILE A 107 -7.33 10.52 -4.52
N VAL A 108 -8.14 10.86 -3.52
CA VAL A 108 -8.43 9.98 -2.37
C VAL A 108 -9.84 9.44 -2.55
N LEU A 109 -10.00 8.13 -2.45
CA LEU A 109 -11.27 7.43 -2.65
C LEU A 109 -11.81 6.84 -1.34
N LYS A 110 -13.14 6.79 -1.22
CA LYS A 110 -13.90 6.13 -0.15
C LYS A 110 -14.10 4.64 -0.43
N SER A 111 -14.73 3.95 0.53
CA SER A 111 -15.11 2.51 0.50
C SER A 111 -15.87 2.04 -0.71
N ASP A 112 -16.74 2.90 -1.18
CA ASP A 112 -17.62 2.64 -2.30
C ASP A 112 -16.98 3.00 -3.64
N GLY A 113 -15.70 3.38 -3.65
CA GLY A 113 -14.96 3.86 -4.81
C GLY A 113 -15.30 5.30 -5.22
N SER A 114 -16.17 5.99 -4.48
CA SER A 114 -16.44 7.41 -4.75
C SER A 114 -15.26 8.30 -4.33
N LYS A 115 -15.10 9.43 -5.03
CA LYS A 115 -14.07 10.42 -4.68
C LYS A 115 -14.40 11.07 -3.33
N ASP A 116 -13.45 11.04 -2.41
CA ASP A 116 -13.52 11.78 -1.16
C ASP A 116 -13.05 13.22 -1.36
N PHE A 117 -11.77 13.40 -1.65
CA PHE A 117 -11.18 14.70 -1.97
C PHE A 117 -10.03 14.59 -2.96
N GLU A 118 -9.56 15.75 -3.43
CA GLU A 118 -8.51 15.88 -4.42
C GLU A 118 -7.51 16.94 -3.98
N ILE A 119 -6.22 16.61 -4.04
CA ILE A 119 -5.13 17.57 -3.86
C ILE A 119 -4.56 17.86 -5.25
N SER A 120 -4.57 19.13 -5.65
CA SER A 120 -4.10 19.59 -6.97
C SER A 120 -2.78 20.35 -6.88
N LYS A 121 -2.09 20.48 -8.02
CA LYS A 121 -0.86 21.28 -8.17
C LYS A 121 0.32 20.76 -7.33
N ILE A 122 0.51 19.45 -7.33
CA ILE A 122 1.59 18.80 -6.55
C ILE A 122 2.87 18.61 -7.40
N GLY A 123 2.85 19.09 -8.64
CA GLY A 123 3.94 18.94 -9.60
C GLY A 123 3.86 17.62 -10.36
N SER A 124 4.98 17.12 -10.87
CA SER A 124 5.02 15.90 -11.68
C SER A 124 4.97 14.64 -10.82
N THR A 125 3.81 14.28 -10.32
CA THR A 125 3.59 13.09 -9.47
C THR A 125 3.54 11.79 -10.28
N PHE A 126 4.17 10.73 -9.78
CA PHE A 126 4.15 9.39 -10.40
C PHE A 126 3.40 8.37 -9.55
N ASP A 127 3.73 8.29 -8.25
CA ASP A 127 3.09 7.35 -7.34
C ASP A 127 2.97 7.94 -5.94
N VAL A 128 2.15 7.32 -5.10
CA VAL A 128 1.77 7.81 -3.78
C VAL A 128 1.60 6.66 -2.81
N VAL A 129 2.07 6.85 -1.58
CA VAL A 129 1.89 5.87 -0.51
C VAL A 129 1.54 6.55 0.81
N PHE A 130 0.68 5.91 1.59
CA PHE A 130 0.38 6.33 2.96
C PHE A 130 1.56 6.00 3.88
N ILE A 131 1.96 6.97 4.70
CA ILE A 131 3.14 6.85 5.58
C ILE A 131 2.80 7.02 7.07
N GLY A 132 1.51 7.00 7.43
CA GLY A 132 1.05 7.24 8.80
C GLY A 132 0.77 8.71 9.11
N ASP A 133 0.21 8.97 10.29
CA ASP A 133 -0.06 10.31 10.84
C ASP A 133 -0.71 11.30 9.85
N ASP A 134 -1.79 10.87 9.20
CA ASP A 134 -2.50 11.62 8.15
C ASP A 134 -1.56 12.19 7.08
N SER A 135 -0.54 11.42 6.71
CA SER A 135 0.49 11.84 5.77
C SER A 135 0.68 10.84 4.64
N ILE A 136 1.01 11.38 3.48
CA ILE A 136 1.39 10.61 2.30
C ILE A 136 2.78 11.04 1.81
N ALA A 137 3.50 10.10 1.22
CA ALA A 137 4.69 10.37 0.44
C ALA A 137 4.36 10.23 -1.05
N VAL A 138 4.88 11.15 -1.86
CA VAL A 138 4.55 11.24 -3.28
C VAL A 138 5.84 11.36 -4.08
N THR A 139 6.04 10.43 -5.00
CA THR A 139 7.19 10.45 -5.90
C THR A 139 6.97 11.50 -6.99
N SER A 140 7.94 12.40 -7.15
CA SER A 140 7.92 13.47 -8.15
C SER A 140 9.14 13.37 -9.07
N GLY A 141 9.06 12.42 -10.02
CA GLY A 141 10.19 12.01 -10.84
C GLY A 141 10.87 13.14 -11.63
N ASN A 142 10.11 14.01 -12.30
CA ASN A 142 10.71 15.11 -13.08
C ASN A 142 11.36 16.18 -12.18
N SER A 143 10.79 16.42 -11.00
CA SER A 143 11.35 17.35 -10.01
C SER A 143 12.48 16.70 -9.19
N LYS A 144 12.69 15.39 -9.30
CA LYS A 144 13.64 14.60 -8.51
C LYS A 144 13.45 14.83 -7.01
N THR A 145 12.20 14.81 -6.57
CA THR A 145 11.83 14.97 -5.17
C THR A 145 10.88 13.89 -4.72
N ILE A 146 10.86 13.63 -3.41
CA ILE A 146 9.80 12.94 -2.71
C ILE A 146 9.10 13.98 -1.84
N ASN A 147 7.80 14.17 -2.07
CA ASN A 147 7.00 15.18 -1.40
C ASN A 147 6.16 14.53 -0.31
N ILE A 148 6.32 15.00 0.93
CA ILE A 148 5.51 14.58 2.08
C ILE A 148 4.37 15.58 2.24
N ILE A 149 3.13 15.10 2.20
CA ILE A 149 1.92 15.92 2.26
C ILE A 149 1.09 15.56 3.48
N ASP A 150 0.62 16.60 4.18
CA ASP A 150 -0.38 16.53 5.23
C ASP A 150 -1.77 16.41 4.59
N LEU A 151 -2.47 15.31 4.83
CA LEU A 151 -3.81 15.08 4.29
C LEU A 151 -4.87 15.96 4.97
N GLU A 152 -4.72 16.22 6.27
CA GLU A 152 -5.66 17.08 7.01
C GLU A 152 -5.58 18.52 6.50
N LYS A 153 -4.36 19.05 6.40
CA LYS A 153 -4.12 20.44 5.97
C LYS A 153 -4.09 20.59 4.44
N GLN A 154 -4.03 19.47 3.72
CA GLN A 154 -3.86 19.39 2.27
C GLN A 154 -2.67 20.22 1.79
N LYS A 155 -1.55 20.13 2.50
CA LYS A 155 -0.36 20.97 2.29
C LYS A 155 0.92 20.14 2.33
N LEU A 156 1.90 20.57 1.55
CA LEU A 156 3.26 20.03 1.60
C LEU A 156 3.86 20.27 3.00
N LYS A 157 4.26 19.18 3.68
CA LYS A 157 5.05 19.22 4.91
C LYS A 157 6.54 19.39 4.62
N LYS A 158 7.03 18.61 3.65
CA LYS A 158 8.46 18.45 3.38
C LYS A 158 8.68 18.03 1.93
N SER A 159 9.78 18.45 1.33
CA SER A 159 10.24 17.95 0.04
C SER A 159 11.68 17.48 0.19
N ILE A 160 11.90 16.20 -0.09
CA ILE A 160 13.18 15.53 0.03
C ILE A 160 13.77 15.43 -1.37
N LYS A 161 14.99 15.96 -1.57
CA LYS A 161 15.68 15.87 -2.86
C LYS A 161 16.30 14.50 -3.03
N VAL A 162 16.11 13.91 -4.20
CA VAL A 162 16.77 12.67 -4.62
C VAL A 162 17.65 12.93 -5.84
N ASP A 163 18.52 11.98 -6.15
CA ASP A 163 19.59 12.15 -7.13
C ASP A 163 19.19 11.76 -8.58
N SER A 164 17.99 11.22 -8.78
CA SER A 164 17.46 10.77 -10.08
C SER A 164 15.92 10.79 -10.12
N HIS A 165 15.34 10.44 -11.27
CA HIS A 165 13.90 10.28 -11.41
C HIS A 165 13.44 9.09 -10.56
N ASN A 166 12.29 9.27 -9.90
CA ASN A 166 11.67 8.30 -9.02
C ASN A 166 10.24 7.98 -9.52
N TYR A 167 9.82 6.72 -9.35
CA TYR A 167 8.57 6.19 -9.90
C TYR A 167 7.74 5.52 -8.80
N GLY A 168 7.31 4.27 -8.99
CA GLY A 168 6.48 3.56 -8.03
C GLY A 168 7.16 3.39 -6.68
N THR A 169 6.34 3.35 -5.63
CA THR A 169 6.78 3.38 -4.24
C THR A 169 5.91 2.50 -3.34
N VAL A 170 6.51 2.05 -2.23
CA VAL A 170 5.83 1.35 -1.15
C VAL A 170 6.38 1.81 0.19
N TYR A 171 5.59 1.72 1.25
CA TYR A 171 5.98 2.09 2.60
C TYR A 171 5.84 0.89 3.51
N LYS A 172 6.88 0.61 4.29
CA LYS A 172 6.91 -0.49 5.24
C LYS A 172 7.85 -0.19 6.39
N ASP A 173 7.37 -0.40 7.61
CA ASP A 173 8.17 -0.38 8.85
C ASP A 173 9.07 0.86 8.99
N GLY A 174 8.53 2.06 8.76
CA GLY A 174 9.28 3.31 8.85
C GLY A 174 9.98 3.74 7.56
N HIS A 175 10.13 2.83 6.61
CA HIS A 175 10.94 3.02 5.41
C HIS A 175 10.07 3.10 4.15
N MET A 176 10.35 4.08 3.30
CA MET A 176 9.79 4.14 1.95
C MET A 176 10.78 3.54 0.97
N ILE A 177 10.32 2.64 0.11
CA ILE A 177 11.11 2.01 -0.94
C ILE A 177 10.55 2.47 -2.28
N TYR A 178 11.41 2.92 -3.18
CA TYR A 178 10.98 3.50 -4.45
C TYR A 178 11.90 3.14 -5.60
N CYS A 179 11.30 3.05 -6.78
CA CYS A 179 11.99 2.82 -8.05
C CYS A 179 12.77 4.06 -8.48
N VAL A 180 14.00 3.87 -8.93
CA VAL A 180 14.92 4.94 -9.34
C VAL A 180 15.44 4.67 -10.75
N ARG A 181 15.25 5.64 -11.64
CA ARG A 181 15.71 5.55 -13.03
C ARG A 181 17.22 5.29 -13.07
N GLU A 182 17.58 4.22 -13.77
CA GLU A 182 18.97 3.76 -14.02
C GLU A 182 19.76 3.38 -12.75
N LYS A 183 19.09 3.24 -11.59
CA LYS A 183 19.74 2.91 -10.31
C LYS A 183 19.09 1.76 -9.55
N GLY A 184 17.92 1.29 -9.97
CA GLY A 184 17.22 0.17 -9.34
C GLY A 184 16.27 0.64 -8.24
N LEU A 185 16.40 0.09 -7.03
CA LEU A 185 15.53 0.39 -5.89
C LEU A 185 16.31 1.07 -4.77
N HIS A 186 15.80 2.19 -4.29
CA HIS A 186 16.32 2.87 -3.11
C HIS A 186 15.32 2.76 -1.96
N MET A 187 15.84 2.79 -0.74
CA MET A 187 15.08 2.88 0.50
C MET A 187 15.46 4.18 1.20
N ILE A 188 14.45 4.89 1.71
CA ILE A 188 14.63 6.10 2.51
C ILE A 188 13.97 5.95 3.87
N ASP A 189 14.73 6.27 4.93
CA ASP A 189 14.18 6.50 6.26
C ASP A 189 13.64 7.94 6.33
N LEU A 190 12.33 8.08 6.54
CA LEU A 190 11.68 9.39 6.54
C LEU A 190 11.92 10.20 7.83
N SER A 191 12.48 9.58 8.87
CA SER A 191 12.80 10.25 10.14
C SER A 191 14.04 11.14 10.03
N ASP A 192 15.04 10.72 9.25
CA ASP A 192 16.32 11.41 9.09
C ASP A 192 16.73 11.69 7.62
N ASP A 193 15.89 11.30 6.66
CA ASP A 193 16.11 11.39 5.20
C ASP A 193 17.31 10.59 4.68
N SER A 194 17.80 9.61 5.44
CA SER A 194 18.90 8.76 5.00
C SER A 194 18.43 7.83 3.88
N ILE A 195 19.22 7.76 2.80
CA ILE A 195 18.92 6.95 1.61
C ILE A 195 19.94 5.83 1.49
N THR A 196 19.46 4.60 1.30
CA THR A 196 20.26 3.41 1.01
C THR A 196 19.83 2.77 -0.31
N ASN A 197 20.80 2.22 -1.04
CA ASN A 197 20.53 1.50 -2.28
C ASN A 197 20.24 0.04 -1.95
N VAL A 198 19.02 -0.41 -2.19
CA VAL A 198 18.60 -1.79 -1.90
C VAL A 198 18.99 -2.71 -3.05
N ILE A 199 18.63 -2.30 -4.28
CA ILE A 199 18.93 -3.03 -5.50
C ILE A 199 19.68 -2.09 -6.42
N ASN A 200 20.93 -2.42 -6.73
CA ASN A 200 21.71 -1.68 -7.72
C ASN A 200 21.61 -2.41 -9.07
N ASN A 201 20.86 -1.83 -9.99
CA ASN A 201 20.73 -2.37 -11.34
C ASN A 201 20.70 -1.23 -12.36
N LYS A 202 21.57 -1.33 -13.36
CA LYS A 202 21.67 -0.34 -14.44
C LYS A 202 20.57 -0.46 -15.49
N LEU A 203 19.73 -1.50 -15.45
CA LEU A 203 18.50 -1.54 -16.24
C LEU A 203 17.63 -0.33 -15.88
N SER A 204 17.10 0.36 -16.89
CA SER A 204 16.78 1.78 -16.80
C SER A 204 15.34 2.10 -16.37
N SER A 205 14.40 1.16 -16.55
CA SER A 205 12.95 1.42 -16.43
C SER A 205 12.25 0.55 -15.38
N PHE A 206 12.70 0.63 -14.13
CA PHE A 206 11.94 0.14 -12.96
C PHE A 206 10.66 0.98 -12.81
N ALA A 207 9.49 0.34 -12.89
CA ALA A 207 8.22 1.04 -12.88
C ALA A 207 7.62 1.12 -11.47
N TYR A 208 7.29 -0.02 -10.86
CA TYR A 208 6.69 -0.08 -9.52
C TYR A 208 7.34 -1.14 -8.63
N VAL A 209 7.19 -0.96 -7.32
CA VAL A 209 7.70 -1.84 -6.27
C VAL A 209 6.64 -2.06 -5.20
N THR A 210 6.60 -3.26 -4.63
CA THR A 210 5.79 -3.61 -3.47
C THR A 210 6.53 -4.62 -2.59
N THR A 211 5.97 -4.96 -1.43
CA THR A 211 6.62 -5.87 -0.46
C THR A 211 5.61 -6.85 0.13
N PHE A 212 6.09 -8.03 0.50
CA PHE A 212 5.33 -8.99 1.31
C PHE A 212 6.29 -9.80 2.18
N GLY A 213 6.12 -9.74 3.50
CA GLY A 213 7.10 -10.32 4.42
C GLY A 213 8.50 -9.73 4.23
N ASP A 214 9.50 -10.59 4.06
CA ASP A 214 10.91 -10.27 3.81
C ASP A 214 11.25 -10.12 2.32
N LYS A 215 10.23 -10.09 1.45
CA LYS A 215 10.41 -10.05 0.00
C LYS A 215 10.02 -8.70 -0.60
N LEU A 216 10.77 -8.33 -1.62
CA LEU A 216 10.52 -7.23 -2.53
C LEU A 216 10.04 -7.79 -3.86
N PHE A 217 9.08 -7.10 -4.46
CA PHE A 217 8.60 -7.40 -5.81
C PHE A 217 8.63 -6.11 -6.62
N TYR A 218 9.17 -6.17 -7.83
CA TYR A 218 9.22 -5.00 -8.69
C TYR A 218 9.01 -5.35 -10.16
N THR A 219 8.50 -4.37 -10.91
CA THR A 219 8.30 -4.45 -12.36
C THR A 219 9.40 -3.72 -13.09
N ASN A 220 9.87 -4.30 -14.19
CA ASN A 220 10.85 -3.70 -15.07
C ASN A 220 10.34 -3.74 -16.52
N ARG A 221 10.21 -2.55 -17.10
CA ARG A 221 9.63 -2.36 -18.44
C ARG A 221 10.62 -2.56 -19.58
N ASP A 222 11.92 -2.53 -19.30
CA ASP A 222 12.94 -2.71 -20.35
C ASP A 222 13.06 -4.18 -20.78
N ASN A 223 12.69 -5.10 -19.89
CA ASN A 223 12.83 -6.54 -20.10
C ASN A 223 11.55 -7.32 -19.79
N ASP A 224 10.40 -6.64 -19.73
CA ASP A 224 9.08 -7.23 -19.51
C ASP A 224 9.04 -8.23 -18.35
N SER A 225 9.63 -7.85 -17.21
CA SER A 225 9.80 -8.77 -16.08
C SER A 225 9.17 -8.29 -14.79
N VAL A 226 8.79 -9.27 -13.98
CA VAL A 226 8.42 -9.13 -12.57
C VAL A 226 9.46 -9.91 -11.78
N THR A 227 10.17 -9.25 -10.88
CA THR A 227 11.21 -9.91 -10.08
C THR A 227 10.82 -9.91 -8.61
N CYS A 228 11.02 -11.05 -7.97
CA CYS A 228 11.00 -11.20 -6.53
C CYS A 228 12.43 -11.35 -6.01
N CYS A 229 12.81 -10.59 -5.00
CA CYS A 229 14.09 -10.70 -4.32
C CYS A 229 13.94 -10.44 -2.82
N ASP A 230 15.00 -10.73 -2.06
CA ASP A 230 15.11 -10.22 -0.69
C ASP A 230 15.67 -8.78 -0.68
N TYR A 231 15.77 -8.21 0.52
CA TYR A 231 16.33 -6.86 0.76
C TYR A 231 17.85 -6.76 0.57
N HIS A 232 18.54 -7.88 0.37
CA HIS A 232 19.96 -7.92 -0.01
C HIS A 232 20.15 -7.99 -1.53
N GLY A 233 19.05 -8.09 -2.29
CA GLY A 233 19.05 -8.21 -3.74
C GLY A 233 19.29 -9.62 -4.26
N ASN A 234 19.18 -10.64 -3.40
CA ASN A 234 19.18 -12.01 -3.85
C ASN A 234 17.85 -12.30 -4.56
N ILE A 235 17.91 -12.54 -5.86
CA ILE A 235 16.74 -12.87 -6.68
C ILE A 235 16.23 -14.25 -6.26
N LEU A 236 14.96 -14.31 -5.88
CA LEU A 236 14.25 -15.55 -5.55
C LEU A 236 13.60 -16.16 -6.80
N TRP A 237 12.98 -15.31 -7.62
CA TRP A 237 12.46 -15.69 -8.92
C TRP A 237 12.25 -14.46 -9.81
N THR A 238 12.22 -14.69 -11.12
CA THR A 238 11.83 -13.69 -12.13
C THR A 238 10.80 -14.32 -13.05
N PHE A 239 9.66 -13.65 -13.21
CA PHE A 239 8.66 -13.98 -14.20
C PHE A 239 8.87 -13.08 -15.43
N CYS A 240 9.02 -13.70 -16.60
CA CYS A 240 9.20 -13.01 -17.88
C CYS A 240 8.58 -13.89 -18.98
N ASP A 241 7.37 -13.53 -19.39
CA ASP A 241 6.66 -14.18 -20.48
C ASP A 241 5.87 -13.12 -21.26
N THR A 242 6.48 -12.63 -22.34
CA THR A 242 5.92 -11.58 -23.19
C THR A 242 4.66 -12.01 -23.93
N SER A 243 4.34 -13.30 -23.98
CA SER A 243 3.05 -13.75 -24.52
C SER A 243 1.88 -13.49 -23.56
N VAL A 244 2.18 -13.26 -22.27
CA VAL A 244 1.20 -13.09 -21.19
C VAL A 244 1.24 -11.69 -20.59
N LEU A 245 2.43 -11.10 -20.46
CA LEU A 245 2.66 -9.84 -19.77
C LEU A 245 3.73 -9.03 -20.51
N MET A 246 3.31 -7.93 -21.14
CA MET A 246 4.23 -6.96 -21.75
C MET A 246 4.06 -5.59 -21.11
N HIS A 247 5.18 -4.88 -21.00
CA HIS A 247 5.30 -3.55 -20.43
C HIS A 247 4.64 -3.46 -19.03
N PRO A 248 5.16 -4.23 -18.04
CA PRO A 248 4.52 -4.31 -16.74
C PRO A 248 4.63 -2.98 -15.98
N PHE A 249 3.51 -2.51 -15.44
CA PHE A 249 3.44 -1.30 -14.61
C PHE A 249 3.11 -1.63 -13.15
N GLY A 250 1.91 -1.28 -12.69
CA GLY A 250 1.46 -1.41 -11.31
C GLY A 250 1.56 -2.84 -10.80
N ILE A 251 1.95 -2.96 -9.53
CA ILE A 251 2.14 -4.22 -8.84
C ILE A 251 1.57 -4.13 -7.43
N SER A 252 0.89 -5.18 -6.99
CA SER A 252 0.38 -5.31 -5.62
C SER A 252 0.37 -6.78 -5.21
N VAL A 253 0.24 -7.05 -3.92
CA VAL A 253 0.31 -8.40 -3.35
C VAL A 253 -0.87 -8.61 -2.41
N ASP A 254 -1.48 -9.79 -2.46
CA ASP A 254 -2.56 -10.16 -1.53
C ASP A 254 -2.05 -10.72 -0.19
N ASN A 255 -3.00 -11.04 0.68
CA ASN A 255 -2.74 -11.61 2.01
C ASN A 255 -2.06 -12.99 1.98
N ASP A 256 -2.10 -13.70 0.85
CA ASP A 256 -1.47 -15.02 0.65
C ASP A 256 -0.13 -14.92 -0.11
N GLY A 257 0.31 -13.71 -0.48
CA GLY A 257 1.55 -13.48 -1.22
C GLY A 257 1.43 -13.63 -2.73
N ASN A 258 0.22 -13.73 -3.30
CA ASN A 258 0.04 -13.74 -4.75
C ASN A 258 0.25 -12.33 -5.30
N VAL A 259 0.97 -12.24 -6.40
CA VAL A 259 1.42 -10.97 -6.99
C VAL A 259 0.53 -10.60 -8.16
N PHE A 260 -0.16 -9.48 -8.05
CA PHE A 260 -1.02 -8.91 -9.08
C PHE A 260 -0.21 -7.91 -9.88
N VAL A 261 -0.19 -8.05 -11.20
CA VAL A 261 0.62 -7.20 -12.08
C VAL A 261 -0.20 -6.72 -13.26
N VAL A 262 -0.11 -5.43 -13.53
CA VAL A 262 -0.65 -4.79 -14.71
C VAL A 262 0.25 -5.05 -15.91
N GLY A 263 -0.31 -5.55 -17.00
CA GLY A 263 0.33 -5.53 -18.31
C GLY A 263 -0.23 -4.40 -19.16
N GLY A 264 0.57 -3.35 -19.36
CA GLY A 264 0.13 -2.16 -20.09
C GLY A 264 -0.18 -2.49 -21.54
N ASP A 265 0.77 -3.09 -22.25
CA ASP A 265 0.64 -3.40 -23.68
C ASP A 265 -0.16 -4.69 -23.95
N THR A 266 -0.31 -5.54 -22.94
CA THR A 266 -1.20 -6.71 -22.99
C THR A 266 -2.63 -6.40 -22.54
N HIS A 267 -2.91 -5.15 -22.12
CA HIS A 267 -4.23 -4.68 -21.69
C HIS A 267 -4.90 -5.60 -20.65
N ASN A 268 -4.12 -6.11 -19.71
CA ASN A 268 -4.57 -7.15 -18.78
C ASN A 268 -4.04 -6.96 -17.36
N VAL A 269 -4.57 -7.76 -16.45
CA VAL A 269 -3.98 -7.97 -15.12
C VAL A 269 -3.76 -9.46 -14.95
N VAL A 270 -2.56 -9.83 -14.52
CA VAL A 270 -2.18 -11.22 -14.23
C VAL A 270 -1.96 -11.41 -12.74
N VAL A 271 -2.11 -12.65 -12.29
CA VAL A 271 -1.77 -13.07 -10.93
C VAL A 271 -0.70 -14.14 -11.01
N ILE A 272 0.42 -13.88 -10.34
CA ILE A 272 1.58 -14.76 -10.24
C ILE A 272 1.60 -15.34 -8.83
N SER A 273 1.80 -16.65 -8.70
CA SER A 273 1.87 -17.33 -7.40
C SER A 273 3.10 -16.87 -6.58
N PRO A 274 3.09 -17.03 -5.25
CA PRO A 274 4.17 -16.54 -4.37
C PRO A 274 5.56 -17.15 -4.68
N ASP A 275 5.58 -18.31 -5.33
CA ASP A 275 6.77 -19.05 -5.78
C ASP A 275 7.19 -18.72 -7.22
N GLY A 276 6.45 -17.85 -7.91
CA GLY A 276 6.70 -17.46 -9.31
C GLY A 276 6.37 -18.52 -10.35
N GLN A 277 5.87 -19.70 -9.97
CA GLN A 277 5.74 -20.86 -10.87
C GLN A 277 4.45 -20.88 -11.68
N ARG A 278 3.39 -20.24 -11.19
CA ARG A 278 2.08 -20.21 -11.83
C ARG A 278 1.69 -18.77 -12.12
N CYS A 279 1.23 -18.55 -13.34
CA CYS A 279 0.67 -17.28 -13.77
C CYS A 279 -0.68 -17.54 -14.44
N ARG A 280 -1.66 -16.68 -14.17
CA ARG A 280 -2.93 -16.67 -14.90
C ARG A 280 -3.40 -15.24 -15.13
N GLN A 281 -4.05 -15.03 -16.25
CA GLN A 281 -4.77 -13.79 -16.50
C GLN A 281 -6.02 -13.72 -15.60
N LEU A 282 -6.20 -12.59 -14.90
CA LEU A 282 -7.36 -12.29 -14.07
C LEU A 282 -8.33 -11.37 -14.79
N LEU A 283 -7.82 -10.25 -15.33
CA LEU A 283 -8.60 -9.25 -16.07
C LEU A 283 -8.01 -9.06 -17.46
N SER A 284 -8.77 -8.45 -18.36
CA SER A 284 -8.39 -8.23 -19.77
C SER A 284 -9.22 -7.09 -20.36
N SER A 285 -9.01 -6.75 -21.63
CA SER A 285 -9.82 -5.75 -22.35
C SER A 285 -11.32 -6.05 -22.35
N LYS A 286 -11.74 -7.31 -22.19
CA LYS A 286 -13.17 -7.67 -22.04
C LYS A 286 -13.81 -7.07 -20.79
N HIS A 287 -13.00 -6.69 -19.81
CA HIS A 287 -13.41 -6.03 -18.57
C HIS A 287 -13.24 -4.50 -18.64
N GLY A 288 -12.95 -3.94 -19.82
CA GLY A 288 -12.78 -2.49 -20.01
C GLY A 288 -11.36 -1.97 -19.77
N LEU A 289 -10.37 -2.85 -19.63
CA LEU A 289 -8.97 -2.45 -19.51
C LEU A 289 -8.41 -1.98 -20.84
N ASN A 290 -7.80 -0.80 -20.85
CA ASN A 290 -7.12 -0.25 -22.01
C ASN A 290 -5.86 0.51 -21.56
N TYR A 291 -4.68 -0.04 -21.84
CA TYR A 291 -3.40 0.44 -21.31
C TYR A 291 -3.45 0.70 -19.79
N PRO A 292 -3.88 -0.29 -18.98
CA PRO A 292 -3.86 -0.13 -17.54
C PRO A 292 -2.47 0.26 -17.04
N GLN A 293 -2.40 1.11 -16.03
CA GLN A 293 -1.14 1.62 -15.49
C GLN A 293 -0.92 1.22 -14.03
N VAL A 294 -1.94 1.26 -13.21
CA VAL A 294 -1.79 1.03 -11.76
C VAL A 294 -2.88 0.11 -11.24
N LEU A 295 -2.53 -0.66 -10.22
CA LEU A 295 -3.48 -1.44 -9.45
C LEU A 295 -3.18 -1.33 -7.96
N HIS A 296 -4.20 -1.54 -7.13
CA HIS A 296 -4.09 -1.58 -5.67
C HIS A 296 -4.96 -2.71 -5.15
N TYR A 297 -4.33 -3.66 -4.43
CA TYR A 297 -5.06 -4.69 -3.70
C TYR A 297 -5.28 -4.22 -2.26
N ASP A 298 -6.55 -4.12 -1.88
CA ASP A 298 -6.94 -3.83 -0.51
C ASP A 298 -7.04 -5.13 0.29
N THR A 299 -6.12 -5.31 1.23
CA THR A 299 -6.04 -6.48 2.11
C THR A 299 -7.18 -6.58 3.12
N SER A 300 -7.87 -5.47 3.40
CA SER A 300 -8.99 -5.40 4.36
C SER A 300 -10.33 -5.80 3.74
N THR A 301 -10.47 -5.70 2.42
CA THR A 301 -11.71 -6.07 1.71
C THR A 301 -11.53 -7.13 0.63
N ASN A 302 -10.29 -7.54 0.36
CA ASN A 302 -9.93 -8.39 -0.77
C ASN A 302 -10.34 -7.80 -2.14
N ASN A 303 -10.49 -6.48 -2.23
CA ASN A 303 -10.82 -5.79 -3.47
C ASN A 303 -9.56 -5.42 -4.25
N LEU A 304 -9.65 -5.52 -5.58
CA LEU A 304 -8.61 -5.06 -6.49
C LEU A 304 -9.13 -3.87 -7.29
N LEU A 305 -8.50 -2.72 -7.07
CA LEU A 305 -8.71 -1.52 -7.88
C LEU A 305 -7.69 -1.50 -9.01
N VAL A 306 -8.13 -1.19 -10.23
CA VAL A 306 -7.28 -1.10 -11.42
C VAL A 306 -7.64 0.18 -12.17
N ALA A 307 -6.64 0.96 -12.55
CA ALA A 307 -6.82 2.20 -13.30
C ALA A 307 -6.09 2.14 -14.65
N ASN A 308 -6.78 2.68 -15.67
CA ASN A 308 -6.25 2.98 -17.00
C ASN A 308 -5.51 4.33 -17.00
#